data_AF-A0A3B0W2F8-F1
#
_entry.id   AF-A0A3B0W2F8-F1
#
_cell.length_a   1.000
_cell.length_b   1.000
_cell.length_c   1.000
_cell.angle_alpha   90.00
_cell.angle_beta   90.00
_cell.angle_gamma   90.00
#
_symmetry.space_group_name_H-M   'P 1'
#
loop_
_entity.id
_entity.type
_entity.pdbx_description
1 polymer ?
#
loop_
_entity_poly.entity_id
_entity_poly.type
_entity_poly.pdbx_seq_one_letter_code
_entity_poly.pdbx_strand_id
1 'polypeptide(L)'
;MPQTNILTRTQFEQYLERMQVQREELLGSIRPLSSGMRNWKPNDEQMNIHELLMHIGSSECWLVSKLGQSVSIPSEVTLMRYLHQSRGIMRDQLNQFNDAQLEQEFDDGWHTDRVLKQILAHEREHIEQIHDILAQWRLDLIARLAAERAFLFSSLLGFSEAELITLEPMAGWTVKDLLAHIAFWDGFHTNRMQMVADGRIREVMEVGDYDLFNERLLQEQKEMPLEQAFGMLQKERNGFSQLLKRLDDVELQAQIRLSWGWRTHLRVWAKWRYLHDMDHAQQLKAWKESLPDMNRRAVGPAYLLRALLKACHKEFVSLLSLLPESDWSSKPVCGVWTMKDLIGHLDAWARVGGMALTQTFAGQTPIIEPITDFEGWNMTEAAKRADLPWETVWEAYETSHQALIAGLDELSQEQLAVEFKTPWGANNSLFRWFTIWPLHEREHAIDVRHALNLTRWPKRLTEHSQ
;
A
#
# COMPACT_ATOMS: atom_id res chain seq x y z
N MET A 1 10.99 -46.02 29.74
CA MET A 1 9.57 -45.64 29.91
C MET A 1 9.47 -44.15 29.65
N PRO A 2 8.58 -43.67 28.76
CA PRO A 2 8.36 -42.23 28.66
C PRO A 2 7.73 -41.79 29.98
N GLN A 3 8.30 -40.77 30.64
CA GLN A 3 7.61 -40.10 31.74
C GLN A 3 6.36 -39.46 31.14
N THR A 4 5.20 -40.08 31.34
CA THR A 4 3.90 -39.42 31.16
C THR A 4 3.91 -38.23 32.11
N ASN A 5 4.03 -37.02 31.55
CA ASN A 5 4.07 -35.80 32.32
C ASN A 5 2.64 -35.56 32.81
N ILE A 6 2.34 -36.05 34.02
CA ILE A 6 1.02 -35.99 34.63
C ILE A 6 0.67 -34.51 34.91
N LEU A 7 -0.47 -34.04 34.38
CA LEU A 7 -0.93 -32.67 34.57
C LEU A 7 -1.45 -32.49 36.01
N THR A 8 -0.69 -31.78 36.84
CA THR A 8 -1.12 -31.43 38.20
C THR A 8 -2.21 -30.36 38.20
N ARG A 9 -3.00 -30.30 39.28
CA ARG A 9 -4.02 -29.24 39.46
C ARG A 9 -3.44 -27.83 39.36
N THR A 10 -2.26 -27.60 39.92
CA THR A 10 -1.57 -26.31 39.84
C THR A 10 -1.18 -25.95 38.40
N GLN A 11 -0.64 -26.91 37.62
CA GLN A 11 -0.33 -26.66 36.20
C GLN A 11 -1.59 -26.39 35.39
N PHE A 12 -2.68 -27.11 35.67
CA PHE A 12 -3.99 -26.86 35.06
C PHE A 12 -4.48 -25.43 35.33
N GLU A 13 -4.42 -24.95 36.58
CA GLU A 13 -4.78 -23.58 36.93
C GLU A 13 -3.90 -22.54 36.23
N GLN A 14 -2.60 -22.78 36.11
CA GLN A 14 -1.68 -21.93 35.34
C GLN A 14 -2.04 -21.86 33.86
N TYR A 15 -2.51 -22.96 33.26
CA TYR A 15 -3.01 -22.93 31.88
C TYR A 15 -4.26 -22.05 31.76
N LEU A 16 -5.22 -22.18 32.68
CA LEU A 16 -6.44 -21.35 32.65
C LEU A 16 -6.12 -19.86 32.80
N GLU A 17 -5.16 -19.50 33.65
CA GLU A 17 -4.69 -18.12 33.79
C GLU A 17 -4.05 -17.61 32.49
N ARG A 18 -3.16 -18.40 31.88
CA ARG A 18 -2.52 -18.04 30.60
C ARG A 18 -3.56 -17.83 29.49
N MET A 19 -4.59 -18.68 29.44
CA MET A 19 -5.68 -18.54 28.46
C MET A 19 -6.52 -17.28 28.69
N GLN A 20 -6.68 -16.84 29.94
CA GLN A 20 -7.34 -15.57 30.24
C GLN A 20 -6.50 -14.38 29.78
N VAL A 21 -5.20 -14.38 30.06
CA VAL A 21 -4.27 -13.33 29.62
C VAL A 21 -4.26 -13.23 28.10
N GLN A 22 -4.12 -14.36 27.40
CA GLN A 22 -4.14 -14.41 25.95
C GLN A 22 -5.47 -13.95 25.34
N ARG A 23 -6.60 -14.30 25.98
CA ARG A 23 -7.89 -13.79 25.54
C ARG A 23 -7.96 -12.27 25.67
N GLU A 24 -7.47 -11.69 26.76
CA GLU A 24 -7.45 -10.22 26.88
C GLU A 24 -6.53 -9.55 25.86
N GLU A 25 -5.43 -10.17 25.47
CA GLU A 25 -4.57 -9.72 24.36
C GLU A 25 -5.31 -9.72 23.01
N LEU A 26 -5.98 -10.83 22.67
CA LEU A 26 -6.84 -10.92 21.50
C LEU A 26 -7.91 -9.83 21.51
N LEU A 27 -8.63 -9.69 22.63
CA LEU A 27 -9.68 -8.69 22.77
C LEU A 27 -9.13 -7.26 22.68
N GLY A 28 -7.94 -7.01 23.22
CA GLY A 28 -7.23 -5.73 23.12
C GLY A 28 -6.93 -5.34 21.67
N SER A 29 -6.56 -6.30 20.83
CA SER A 29 -6.27 -6.07 19.40
C SER A 29 -7.53 -5.80 18.57
N ILE A 30 -8.68 -6.36 18.95
CA ILE A 30 -9.91 -6.30 18.12
C ILE A 30 -10.94 -5.25 18.57
N ARG A 31 -10.96 -4.88 19.85
CA ARG A 31 -11.87 -3.85 20.41
C ARG A 31 -11.76 -2.52 19.64
N PRO A 32 -10.57 -2.03 19.24
CA PRO A 32 -10.43 -0.77 18.52
C PRO A 32 -10.92 -0.83 17.06
N LEU A 33 -11.11 -2.02 16.51
CA LEU A 33 -11.40 -2.21 15.08
C LEU A 33 -12.87 -1.90 14.76
N SER A 34 -13.12 -1.34 13.57
CA SER A 34 -14.48 -1.20 13.03
C SER A 34 -14.96 -2.48 12.35
N SER A 35 -16.26 -2.56 12.01
CA SER A 35 -16.77 -3.66 11.18
C SER A 35 -16.09 -3.69 9.81
N GLY A 36 -15.85 -2.53 9.20
CA GLY A 36 -15.17 -2.42 7.91
C GLY A 36 -13.76 -3.01 7.94
N MET A 37 -13.00 -2.76 9.02
CA MET A 37 -11.66 -3.34 9.17
C MET A 37 -11.72 -4.85 9.48
N ARG A 38 -12.66 -5.28 10.34
CA ARG A 38 -12.83 -6.71 10.63
C ARG A 38 -13.20 -7.55 9.40
N ASN A 39 -13.90 -6.95 8.44
CA ASN A 39 -14.31 -7.59 7.19
C ASN A 39 -13.35 -7.32 6.02
N TRP A 40 -12.31 -6.50 6.23
CA TRP A 40 -11.31 -6.27 5.20
C TRP A 40 -10.52 -7.56 4.97
N LYS A 41 -10.27 -7.89 3.70
CA LYS A 41 -9.46 -9.03 3.28
C LYS A 41 -8.27 -8.50 2.49
N PRO A 42 -7.05 -8.99 2.75
CA PRO A 42 -5.90 -8.66 1.92
C PRO A 42 -6.06 -9.16 0.48
N ASN A 43 -6.55 -10.39 0.32
CA ASN A 43 -6.91 -10.98 -0.97
C ASN A 43 -8.09 -11.97 -0.79
N ASP A 44 -8.56 -12.54 -1.90
CA ASP A 44 -9.72 -13.44 -1.89
C ASP A 44 -9.45 -14.83 -1.28
N GLU A 45 -8.18 -15.21 -1.09
CA GLU A 45 -7.75 -16.51 -0.56
C GLU A 45 -7.60 -16.51 0.97
N GLN A 46 -7.38 -15.35 1.58
CA GLN A 46 -7.15 -15.22 3.02
C GLN A 46 -8.45 -14.94 3.82
N MET A 47 -8.49 -15.45 5.05
CA MET A 47 -9.53 -15.10 6.01
C MET A 47 -9.39 -13.63 6.45
N ASN A 48 -10.51 -12.93 6.62
CA ASN A 48 -10.53 -11.67 7.35
C ASN A 48 -10.55 -11.91 8.86
N ILE A 49 -10.36 -10.83 9.63
CA ILE A 49 -10.35 -10.88 11.10
C ILE A 49 -11.69 -11.41 11.64
N HIS A 50 -12.83 -11.08 11.03
CA HIS A 50 -14.12 -11.60 11.47
C HIS A 50 -14.20 -13.13 11.34
N GLU A 51 -13.80 -13.68 10.19
CA GLU A 51 -13.72 -15.12 9.92
C GLU A 51 -12.74 -15.82 10.88
N LEU A 52 -11.57 -15.21 11.14
CA LEU A 52 -10.62 -15.72 12.14
C LEU A 52 -11.23 -15.81 13.54
N LEU A 53 -11.94 -14.77 13.98
CA LEU A 53 -12.54 -14.75 15.31
C LEU A 53 -13.68 -15.79 15.45
N MET A 54 -14.45 -16.02 14.39
CA MET A 54 -15.44 -17.11 14.35
C MET A 54 -14.75 -18.49 14.38
N HIS A 55 -13.64 -18.63 13.66
CA HIS A 55 -12.83 -19.85 13.66
C HIS A 55 -12.23 -20.15 15.04
N ILE A 56 -11.68 -19.14 15.74
CA ILE A 56 -11.17 -19.30 17.12
C ILE A 56 -12.26 -19.85 18.05
N GLY A 57 -13.42 -19.18 18.12
CA GLY A 57 -14.47 -19.59 19.06
C GLY A 57 -15.03 -20.98 18.76
N SER A 58 -15.13 -21.39 17.49
CA SER A 58 -15.61 -22.72 17.11
C SER A 58 -14.56 -23.81 17.37
N SER A 59 -13.29 -23.55 17.06
CA SER A 59 -12.18 -24.48 17.31
C SER A 59 -11.98 -24.78 18.80
N GLU A 60 -12.18 -23.79 19.68
CA GLU A 60 -12.11 -23.99 21.13
C GLU A 60 -13.18 -24.96 21.65
N CYS A 61 -14.43 -24.76 21.23
CA CYS A 61 -15.52 -25.66 21.58
C CYS A 61 -15.26 -27.08 21.06
N TRP A 62 -14.71 -27.20 19.84
CA TRP A 62 -14.32 -28.48 19.26
C TRP A 62 -13.20 -29.16 20.07
N LEU A 63 -12.15 -28.43 20.45
CA LEU A 63 -11.02 -28.96 21.24
C LEU A 63 -11.47 -29.48 22.61
N VAL A 64 -12.39 -28.81 23.28
CA VAL A 64 -12.95 -29.29 24.56
C VAL A 64 -13.82 -30.53 24.37
N SER A 65 -14.53 -30.65 23.25
CA SER A 65 -15.36 -31.83 22.99
C SER A 65 -14.54 -33.12 22.89
N LYS A 66 -13.24 -33.02 22.59
CA LYS A 66 -12.28 -34.15 22.65
C LYS A 66 -12.04 -34.70 24.05
N LEU A 67 -12.46 -33.99 25.10
CA LEU A 67 -12.41 -34.46 26.48
C LEU A 67 -13.76 -35.07 26.94
N GLY A 68 -14.54 -35.61 26.00
CA GLY A 68 -15.83 -36.25 26.27
C GLY A 68 -16.96 -35.29 26.68
N GLN A 69 -16.77 -33.98 26.50
CA GLN A 69 -17.72 -32.95 26.90
C GLN A 69 -18.69 -32.62 25.76
N SER A 70 -19.99 -32.52 26.07
CA SER A 70 -20.98 -31.99 25.12
C SER A 70 -20.94 -30.46 25.16
N VAL A 71 -20.40 -29.85 24.12
CA VAL A 71 -20.24 -28.39 24.02
C VAL A 71 -21.13 -27.86 22.90
N SER A 72 -22.19 -27.12 23.25
CA SER A 72 -22.99 -26.39 22.26
C SER A 72 -22.22 -25.17 21.75
N ILE A 73 -22.10 -25.02 20.43
CA ILE A 73 -21.54 -23.81 19.82
C ILE A 73 -22.47 -22.62 20.17
N PRO A 74 -21.93 -21.48 20.63
CA PRO A 74 -22.76 -20.31 20.93
C PRO A 74 -23.54 -19.85 19.69
N SER A 75 -24.78 -19.39 19.87
CA SER A 75 -25.52 -18.73 18.80
C SER A 75 -24.98 -17.32 18.58
N GLU A 76 -24.78 -16.94 17.31
CA GLU A 76 -24.22 -15.63 16.98
C GLU A 76 -25.23 -14.51 17.29
N VAL A 77 -24.89 -13.63 18.24
CA VAL A 77 -25.63 -12.37 18.49
C VAL A 77 -24.72 -11.18 18.20
N THR A 78 -23.48 -11.21 18.69
CA THR A 78 -22.38 -10.33 18.28
C THR A 78 -21.06 -11.09 18.42
N LEU A 79 -20.03 -10.73 17.63
CA LEU A 79 -18.73 -11.41 17.64
C LEU A 79 -18.05 -11.40 19.02
N MET A 80 -18.11 -10.28 19.73
CA MET A 80 -17.53 -10.16 21.08
C MET A 80 -18.26 -11.07 22.08
N ARG A 81 -19.58 -11.16 21.97
CA ARG A 81 -20.38 -12.04 22.80
C ARG A 81 -20.12 -13.51 22.46
N TYR A 82 -19.95 -13.82 21.18
CA TYR A 82 -19.61 -15.16 20.71
C TYR A 82 -18.30 -15.65 21.32
N LEU A 83 -17.22 -14.85 21.23
CA LEU A 83 -15.93 -15.19 21.84
C LEU A 83 -16.04 -15.31 23.38
N HIS A 84 -16.73 -14.38 24.03
CA HIS A 84 -16.90 -14.45 25.49
C HIS A 84 -17.66 -15.73 25.90
N GLN A 85 -18.70 -16.09 25.15
CA GLN A 85 -19.47 -17.31 25.40
C GLN A 85 -18.66 -18.58 25.12
N SER A 86 -17.88 -18.64 24.04
CA SER A 86 -17.04 -19.82 23.74
C SER A 86 -16.09 -20.13 24.89
N ARG A 87 -15.37 -19.10 25.38
CA ARG A 87 -14.43 -19.25 26.51
C ARG A 87 -15.14 -19.53 27.82
N GLY A 88 -16.31 -18.92 28.06
CA GLY A 88 -17.12 -19.17 29.25
C GLY A 88 -17.56 -20.64 29.34
N ILE A 89 -18.18 -21.15 28.27
CA ILE A 89 -18.62 -22.55 28.19
C ILE A 89 -17.44 -23.50 28.39
N MET A 90 -16.33 -23.24 27.68
CA MET A 90 -15.11 -24.03 27.78
C MET A 90 -14.57 -24.08 29.22
N ARG A 91 -14.48 -22.93 29.90
CA ARG A 91 -13.99 -22.84 31.28
C ARG A 91 -14.93 -23.53 32.26
N ASP A 92 -16.24 -23.38 32.09
CA ASP A 92 -17.24 -24.01 32.96
C ASP A 92 -17.19 -25.53 32.85
N GLN A 93 -16.93 -26.08 31.66
CA GLN A 93 -16.72 -27.52 31.48
C GLN A 93 -15.40 -27.99 32.10
N LEU A 94 -14.29 -27.28 31.84
CA LEU A 94 -12.99 -27.65 32.39
C LEU A 94 -12.93 -27.56 33.92
N ASN A 95 -13.62 -26.60 34.52
CA ASN A 95 -13.65 -26.46 35.98
C ASN A 95 -14.35 -27.62 36.70
N GLN A 96 -15.15 -28.42 35.98
CA GLN A 96 -15.79 -29.62 36.54
C GLN A 96 -14.83 -30.81 36.63
N PHE A 97 -13.64 -30.73 36.04
CA PHE A 97 -12.69 -31.84 36.03
C PHE A 97 -12.08 -32.03 37.42
N ASN A 98 -12.17 -33.26 37.93
CA ASN A 98 -11.41 -33.72 39.10
C ASN A 98 -10.00 -34.17 38.69
N ASP A 99 -9.15 -34.46 39.67
CA ASP A 99 -7.76 -34.85 39.42
C ASP A 99 -7.65 -36.11 38.53
N ALA A 100 -8.53 -37.11 38.71
CA ALA A 100 -8.51 -38.30 37.86
C ALA A 100 -8.83 -38.00 36.38
N GLN A 101 -9.71 -37.02 36.12
CA GLN A 101 -10.03 -36.58 34.75
C GLN A 101 -8.93 -35.72 34.13
N LEU A 102 -8.10 -35.04 34.94
CA LEU A 102 -6.93 -34.32 34.44
C LEU A 102 -5.86 -35.29 33.92
N GLU A 103 -5.77 -36.48 34.53
CA GLU A 103 -4.82 -37.54 34.16
C GLU A 103 -5.35 -38.51 33.10
N GLN A 104 -6.66 -38.47 32.84
CA GLN A 104 -7.34 -39.40 31.94
C GLN A 104 -6.89 -39.24 30.47
N GLU A 105 -6.79 -40.38 29.79
CA GLU A 105 -6.79 -40.46 28.33
C GLU A 105 -8.23 -40.54 27.81
N PHE A 106 -8.54 -39.68 26.85
CA PHE A 106 -9.80 -39.63 26.13
C PHE A 106 -9.63 -40.24 24.73
N ASP A 107 -10.73 -40.36 23.99
CA ASP A 107 -10.76 -40.91 22.63
C ASP A 107 -9.65 -40.34 21.73
N ASP A 108 -9.12 -41.15 20.81
CA ASP A 108 -8.04 -40.79 19.88
C ASP A 108 -6.72 -40.30 20.54
N GLY A 109 -6.46 -40.67 21.80
CA GLY A 109 -5.24 -40.31 22.52
C GLY A 109 -5.18 -38.83 22.93
N TRP A 110 -6.35 -38.22 23.17
CA TRP A 110 -6.43 -36.86 23.71
C TRP A 110 -6.27 -36.87 25.22
N HIS A 111 -5.54 -35.88 25.74
CA HIS A 111 -5.41 -35.62 27.17
C HIS A 111 -5.64 -34.14 27.44
N THR A 112 -6.02 -33.80 28.67
CA THR A 112 -6.32 -32.42 29.07
C THR A 112 -5.16 -31.46 28.80
N ASP A 113 -3.91 -31.85 29.11
CA ASP A 113 -2.71 -31.02 28.83
C ASP A 113 -2.53 -30.73 27.33
N ARG A 114 -2.78 -31.74 26.47
CA ARG A 114 -2.69 -31.57 25.01
C ARG A 114 -3.73 -30.59 24.51
N VAL A 115 -4.98 -30.69 24.99
CA VAL A 115 -6.06 -29.76 24.63
C VAL A 115 -5.72 -28.34 25.05
N LEU A 116 -5.27 -28.13 26.29
CA LEU A 116 -4.89 -26.80 26.80
C LEU A 116 -3.75 -26.18 26.00
N LYS A 117 -2.70 -26.96 25.70
CA LYS A 117 -1.59 -26.52 24.84
C LYS A 117 -2.07 -26.16 23.44
N GLN A 118 -2.96 -26.96 22.85
CA GLN A 118 -3.47 -26.72 21.51
C GLN A 118 -4.32 -25.45 21.44
N ILE A 119 -5.15 -25.17 22.45
CA ILE A 119 -5.94 -23.94 22.49
C ILE A 119 -5.01 -22.71 22.59
N LEU A 120 -4.01 -22.75 23.48
CA LEU A 120 -3.07 -21.64 23.62
C LEU A 120 -2.26 -21.39 22.35
N ALA A 121 -1.79 -22.46 21.69
CA ALA A 121 -1.04 -22.35 20.44
C ALA A 121 -1.92 -21.79 19.32
N HIS A 122 -3.16 -22.29 19.20
CA HIS A 122 -4.12 -21.87 18.18
C HIS A 122 -4.56 -20.42 18.32
N GLU A 123 -4.92 -19.97 19.54
CA GLU A 123 -5.29 -18.57 19.76
C GLU A 123 -4.07 -17.64 19.54
N ARG A 124 -2.85 -18.09 19.87
CA ARG A 124 -1.62 -17.32 19.59
C ARG A 124 -1.40 -17.13 18.10
N GLU A 125 -1.47 -18.21 17.34
CA GLU A 125 -1.31 -18.19 15.89
C GLU A 125 -2.28 -17.19 15.25
N HIS A 126 -3.54 -17.16 15.71
CA HIS A 126 -4.50 -16.22 15.16
C HIS A 126 -4.36 -14.78 15.66
N ILE A 127 -3.80 -14.55 16.85
CA ILE A 127 -3.39 -13.19 17.26
C ILE A 127 -2.32 -12.67 16.31
N GLU A 128 -1.31 -13.49 16.02
CA GLU A 128 -0.23 -13.16 15.06
C GLU A 128 -0.81 -12.90 13.66
N GLN A 129 -1.71 -13.76 13.16
CA GLN A 129 -2.40 -13.55 11.88
C GLN A 129 -3.25 -12.26 11.85
N ILE A 130 -3.89 -11.88 12.96
CA ILE A 130 -4.63 -10.61 13.04
C ILE A 130 -3.67 -9.43 12.88
N HIS A 131 -2.52 -9.45 13.55
CA HIS A 131 -1.50 -8.39 13.41
C HIS A 131 -0.96 -8.34 11.97
N ASP A 132 -0.72 -9.48 11.34
CA ASP A 132 -0.30 -9.55 9.93
C ASP A 132 -1.34 -8.93 8.99
N ILE A 133 -2.64 -9.15 9.22
CA ILE A 133 -3.71 -8.53 8.42
C ILE A 133 -3.70 -7.00 8.60
N LEU A 134 -3.49 -6.50 9.82
CA LEU A 134 -3.42 -5.07 10.06
C LEU A 134 -2.19 -4.44 9.37
N ALA A 135 -1.04 -5.10 9.44
CA ALA A 135 0.18 -4.67 8.76
C ALA A 135 0.00 -4.67 7.23
N GLN A 136 -0.60 -5.73 6.67
CA GLN A 136 -0.91 -5.80 5.24
C GLN A 136 -1.85 -4.67 4.78
N TRP A 137 -2.81 -4.27 5.61
CA TRP A 137 -3.67 -3.13 5.30
C TRP A 137 -2.88 -1.82 5.16
N ARG A 138 -1.87 -1.60 6.01
CA ARG A 138 -0.98 -0.42 5.90
C ARG A 138 -0.17 -0.47 4.61
N LEU A 139 0.36 -1.64 4.26
CA LEU A 139 1.14 -1.81 3.03
C LEU A 139 0.27 -1.57 1.79
N ASP A 140 -0.96 -2.09 1.75
CA ASP A 140 -1.95 -1.83 0.70
C ASP A 140 -2.26 -0.33 0.59
N LEU A 141 -2.47 0.34 1.73
CA LEU A 141 -2.67 1.79 1.77
C LEU A 141 -1.48 2.56 1.17
N ILE A 142 -0.24 2.21 1.55
CA ILE A 142 0.98 2.87 1.07
C ILE A 142 1.11 2.67 -0.44
N ALA A 143 0.90 1.44 -0.92
CA ALA A 143 0.94 1.15 -2.34
C ALA A 143 -0.13 1.93 -3.11
N ARG A 144 -1.34 2.03 -2.54
CA ARG A 144 -2.43 2.76 -3.18
C ARG A 144 -2.17 4.26 -3.24
N LEU A 145 -1.60 4.84 -2.19
CA LEU A 145 -1.17 6.25 -2.18
C LEU A 145 -0.14 6.53 -3.27
N ALA A 146 0.83 5.63 -3.46
CA ALA A 146 1.84 5.77 -4.50
C ALA A 146 1.22 5.68 -5.91
N ALA A 147 0.34 4.71 -6.15
CA ALA A 147 -0.31 4.51 -7.44
C ALA A 147 -1.22 5.68 -7.87
N GLU A 148 -2.00 6.23 -6.95
CA GLU A 148 -2.87 7.38 -7.25
C GLU A 148 -2.05 8.67 -7.44
N ARG A 149 -0.93 8.85 -6.72
CA ARG A 149 -0.03 9.99 -6.94
C ARG A 149 0.67 9.92 -8.28
N ALA A 150 1.15 8.75 -8.68
CA ALA A 150 1.70 8.53 -10.01
C ALA A 150 0.65 8.78 -11.10
N PHE A 151 -0.61 8.38 -10.85
CA PHE A 151 -1.70 8.63 -11.78
C PHE A 151 -1.99 10.13 -11.93
N LEU A 152 -2.06 10.86 -10.82
CA LEU A 152 -2.22 12.30 -10.81
C LEU A 152 -1.14 12.99 -11.67
N PHE A 153 0.13 12.67 -11.46
CA PHE A 153 1.21 13.25 -12.27
C PHE A 153 1.14 12.84 -13.75
N SER A 154 0.81 11.59 -14.04
CA SER A 154 0.65 11.13 -15.44
C SER A 154 -0.47 11.88 -16.17
N SER A 155 -1.51 12.30 -15.45
CA SER A 155 -2.63 13.08 -16.00
C SER A 155 -2.21 14.48 -16.45
N LEU A 156 -1.07 14.98 -15.96
CA LEU A 156 -0.52 16.30 -16.30
C LEU A 156 0.36 16.28 -17.55
N LEU A 157 0.73 15.10 -18.06
CA LEU A 157 1.54 15.01 -19.28
C LEU A 157 0.82 15.62 -20.47
N GLY A 158 1.56 16.25 -21.38
CA GLY A 158 1.01 16.87 -22.58
C GLY A 158 0.56 18.32 -22.41
N PHE A 159 0.70 18.89 -21.20
CA PHE A 159 0.55 20.32 -20.92
C PHE A 159 1.92 20.99 -20.76
N SER A 160 2.03 22.21 -21.28
CA SER A 160 3.13 23.13 -21.00
C SER A 160 3.00 23.77 -19.62
N GLU A 161 4.07 24.34 -19.09
CA GLU A 161 4.02 25.12 -17.85
C GLU A 161 3.01 26.27 -17.91
N ALA A 162 2.94 26.99 -19.04
CA ALA A 162 1.98 28.06 -19.27
C ALA A 162 0.53 27.56 -19.15
N GLU A 163 0.21 26.39 -19.70
CA GLU A 163 -1.12 25.80 -19.60
C GLU A 163 -1.44 25.38 -18.15
N LEU A 164 -0.48 24.80 -17.43
CA LEU A 164 -0.66 24.38 -16.04
C LEU A 164 -0.94 25.55 -15.07
N ILE A 165 -0.48 26.76 -15.39
CA ILE A 165 -0.71 27.97 -14.58
C ILE A 165 -1.88 28.84 -15.05
N THR A 166 -2.38 28.66 -16.28
CA THR A 166 -3.43 29.52 -16.85
C THR A 166 -4.75 28.80 -17.08
N LEU A 167 -4.72 27.52 -17.41
CA LEU A 167 -5.94 26.79 -17.71
C LEU A 167 -6.65 26.36 -16.43
N GLU A 168 -7.98 26.48 -16.47
CA GLU A 168 -8.87 26.21 -15.33
C GLU A 168 -9.68 24.92 -15.55
N PRO A 169 -9.19 23.74 -15.09
CA PRO A 169 -9.98 22.50 -15.11
C PRO A 169 -11.27 22.58 -14.29
N MET A 170 -11.32 23.48 -13.32
CA MET A 170 -12.51 23.79 -12.53
C MET A 170 -12.61 25.30 -12.38
N ALA A 171 -13.83 25.83 -12.30
CA ALA A 171 -14.08 27.27 -12.29
C ALA A 171 -13.25 27.99 -11.20
N GLY A 172 -12.33 28.87 -11.59
CA GLY A 172 -11.46 29.64 -10.69
C GLY A 172 -10.22 28.89 -10.17
N TRP A 173 -10.04 27.62 -10.54
CA TRP A 173 -8.93 26.77 -10.10
C TRP A 173 -8.04 26.38 -11.27
N THR A 174 -6.79 26.85 -11.26
CA THR A 174 -5.76 26.38 -12.20
C THR A 174 -5.21 25.02 -11.76
N VAL A 175 -4.51 24.30 -12.65
CA VAL A 175 -3.85 23.03 -12.25
C VAL A 175 -2.86 23.26 -11.11
N LYS A 176 -2.07 24.33 -11.18
CA LYS A 176 -1.21 24.81 -10.08
C LYS A 176 -1.95 24.91 -8.76
N ASP A 177 -3.13 25.55 -8.76
CA ASP A 177 -3.94 25.75 -7.55
C ASP A 177 -4.42 24.40 -6.97
N LEU A 178 -4.78 23.44 -7.83
CA LEU A 178 -5.14 22.08 -7.40
C LEU A 178 -3.97 21.35 -6.74
N LEU A 179 -2.77 21.44 -7.30
CA LEU A 179 -1.60 20.78 -6.71
C LEU A 179 -1.25 21.37 -5.34
N ALA A 180 -1.33 22.69 -5.19
CA ALA A 180 -1.10 23.37 -3.92
C ALA A 180 -2.16 22.99 -2.85
N HIS A 181 -3.42 22.89 -3.27
CA HIS A 181 -4.53 22.41 -2.43
C HIS A 181 -4.34 20.96 -1.97
N ILE A 182 -3.98 20.05 -2.88
CA ILE A 182 -3.70 18.65 -2.53
C ILE A 182 -2.54 18.57 -1.54
N ALA A 183 -1.46 19.32 -1.78
CA ALA A 183 -0.30 19.38 -0.91
C ALA A 183 -0.66 19.86 0.50
N PHE A 184 -1.45 20.93 0.60
CA PHE A 184 -1.91 21.45 1.89
C PHE A 184 -2.64 20.36 2.69
N TRP A 185 -3.60 19.66 2.06
CA TRP A 185 -4.37 18.64 2.77
C TRP A 185 -3.53 17.43 3.19
N ASP A 186 -2.49 17.07 2.43
CA ASP A 186 -1.51 16.07 2.86
C ASP A 186 -0.77 16.53 4.14
N GLY A 187 -0.24 17.76 4.16
CA GLY A 187 0.47 18.30 5.31
C GLY A 187 -0.43 18.50 6.53
N PHE A 188 -1.64 19.01 6.32
CA PHE A 188 -2.64 19.24 7.35
C PHE A 188 -3.05 17.93 8.04
N HIS A 189 -3.32 16.87 7.29
CA HIS A 189 -3.65 15.57 7.88
C HIS A 189 -2.42 14.86 8.47
N THR A 190 -1.23 15.06 7.92
CA THR A 190 0.02 14.61 8.56
C THR A 190 0.12 15.20 9.97
N ASN A 191 -0.06 16.52 10.11
CA ASN A 191 0.00 17.20 11.39
C ASN A 191 -1.09 16.73 12.36
N ARG A 192 -2.35 16.61 11.90
CA ARG A 192 -3.45 16.07 12.73
C ARG A 192 -3.17 14.65 13.22
N MET A 193 -2.69 13.78 12.34
CA MET A 193 -2.38 12.40 12.71
C MET A 193 -1.22 12.34 13.71
N GLN A 194 -0.19 13.16 13.53
CA GLN A 194 0.92 13.28 14.49
C GLN A 194 0.43 13.78 15.86
N MET A 195 -0.43 14.80 15.91
CA MET A 195 -1.01 15.28 17.17
C MET A 195 -1.77 14.18 17.91
N VAL A 196 -2.51 13.32 17.20
CA VAL A 196 -3.20 12.20 17.84
C VAL A 196 -2.20 11.17 18.38
N ALA A 197 -1.20 10.80 17.57
CA ALA A 197 -0.15 9.86 17.99
C ALA A 197 0.64 10.36 19.21
N ASP A 198 0.86 11.68 19.31
CA ASP A 198 1.55 12.32 20.43
C ASP A 198 0.64 12.52 21.67
N GLY A 199 -0.62 12.04 21.65
CA GLY A 199 -1.58 12.26 22.74
C GLY A 199 -2.12 13.69 22.84
N ARG A 200 -1.86 14.53 21.84
CA ARG A 200 -2.24 15.96 21.73
C ARG A 200 -3.56 16.16 20.99
N ILE A 201 -4.50 15.22 21.11
CA ILE A 201 -5.80 15.25 20.39
C ILE A 201 -6.61 16.54 20.62
N ARG A 202 -6.41 17.22 21.76
CA ARG A 202 -7.09 18.49 22.09
C ARG A 202 -6.61 19.67 21.24
N GLU A 203 -5.44 19.56 20.62
CA GLU A 203 -4.85 20.58 19.76
C GLU A 203 -5.29 20.44 18.29
N VAL A 204 -5.95 19.33 17.95
CA VAL A 204 -6.47 19.11 16.60
C VAL A 204 -7.51 20.20 16.28
N MET A 205 -7.26 20.96 15.23
CA MET A 205 -8.13 22.04 14.76
C MET A 205 -9.37 21.49 14.04
N GLU A 206 -10.54 22.07 14.28
CA GLU A 206 -11.75 21.89 13.46
C GLU A 206 -11.72 22.82 12.24
N VAL A 207 -12.04 22.32 11.04
CA VAL A 207 -12.06 23.12 9.80
C VAL A 207 -13.35 23.91 9.64
N GLY A 208 -14.47 23.40 10.16
CA GLY A 208 -15.80 23.94 9.90
C GLY A 208 -16.24 23.66 8.46
N ASP A 209 -16.61 24.71 7.75
CA ASP A 209 -17.00 24.66 6.34
C ASP A 209 -15.77 24.47 5.43
N TYR A 210 -15.72 23.33 4.75
CA TYR A 210 -14.60 22.97 3.88
C TYR A 210 -14.52 23.84 2.62
N ASP A 211 -15.65 24.29 2.08
CA ASP A 211 -15.67 25.09 0.85
C ASP A 211 -15.13 26.50 1.16
N LEU A 212 -15.63 27.14 2.21
CA LEU A 212 -15.11 28.44 2.68
C LEU A 212 -13.64 28.36 3.13
N PHE A 213 -13.21 27.23 3.67
CA PHE A 213 -11.81 27.00 4.00
C PHE A 213 -10.94 26.90 2.73
N ASN A 214 -11.40 26.12 1.75
CA ASN A 214 -10.70 25.94 0.48
C ASN A 214 -10.63 27.24 -0.34
N GLU A 215 -11.68 28.05 -0.34
CA GLU A 215 -11.69 29.37 -0.98
C GLU A 215 -10.63 30.30 -0.37
N ARG A 216 -10.52 30.35 0.97
CA ARG A 216 -9.48 31.13 1.64
C ARG A 216 -8.08 30.62 1.30
N LEU A 217 -7.89 29.29 1.35
CA LEU A 217 -6.63 28.67 1.00
C LEU A 217 -6.20 28.98 -0.44
N LEU A 218 -7.16 28.97 -1.38
CA LEU A 218 -6.94 29.34 -2.78
C LEU A 218 -6.44 30.79 -2.89
N GLN A 219 -7.04 31.73 -2.16
CA GLN A 219 -6.59 33.13 -2.16
C GLN A 219 -5.18 33.28 -1.58
N GLU A 220 -4.89 32.59 -0.46
CA GLU A 220 -3.57 32.61 0.18
C GLU A 220 -2.45 32.04 -0.72
N GLN A 221 -2.80 31.06 -1.57
CA GLN A 221 -1.85 30.35 -2.43
C GLN A 221 -1.84 30.84 -3.88
N LYS A 222 -2.60 31.90 -4.21
CA LYS A 222 -2.80 32.31 -5.61
C LYS A 222 -1.49 32.66 -6.31
N GLU A 223 -0.61 33.37 -5.62
CA GLU A 223 0.70 33.81 -6.12
C GLU A 223 1.80 32.73 -6.02
N MET A 224 1.50 31.53 -5.51
CA MET A 224 2.49 30.45 -5.37
C MET A 224 2.96 29.99 -6.76
N PRO A 225 4.28 29.94 -7.05
CA PRO A 225 4.82 29.37 -8.29
C PRO A 225 4.48 27.88 -8.47
N LEU A 226 4.34 27.44 -9.72
CA LEU A 226 4.03 26.03 -10.04
C LEU A 226 5.08 25.06 -9.51
N GLU A 227 6.36 25.36 -9.69
CA GLU A 227 7.44 24.54 -9.14
C GLU A 227 7.33 24.38 -7.61
N GLN A 228 6.97 25.46 -6.90
CA GLN A 228 6.74 25.40 -5.45
C GLN A 228 5.56 24.49 -5.09
N ALA A 229 4.46 24.54 -5.86
CA ALA A 229 3.33 23.64 -5.66
C ALA A 229 3.74 22.15 -5.82
N PHE A 230 4.53 21.82 -6.84
CA PHE A 230 5.11 20.47 -7.00
C PHE A 230 6.05 20.09 -5.86
N GLY A 231 6.89 21.02 -5.40
CA GLY A 231 7.79 20.82 -4.27
C GLY A 231 7.03 20.51 -2.99
N MET A 232 5.98 21.28 -2.68
CA MET A 232 5.09 21.04 -1.54
C MET A 232 4.37 19.70 -1.66
N LEU A 233 3.80 19.40 -2.83
CA LEU A 233 3.07 18.15 -3.06
C LEU A 233 3.93 16.91 -2.81
N GLN A 234 5.21 16.94 -3.21
CA GLN A 234 6.16 15.87 -2.94
C GLN A 234 6.59 15.83 -1.46
N LYS A 235 6.93 16.99 -0.88
CA LYS A 235 7.36 17.11 0.52
C LYS A 235 6.29 16.59 1.48
N GLU A 236 5.05 17.06 1.33
CA GLU A 236 3.96 16.74 2.24
C GLU A 236 3.54 15.26 2.10
N ARG A 237 3.51 14.70 0.89
CA ARG A 237 3.27 13.25 0.71
C ARG A 237 4.39 12.41 1.33
N ASN A 238 5.66 12.81 1.20
CA ASN A 238 6.77 12.10 1.84
C ASN A 238 6.66 12.14 3.36
N GLY A 239 6.36 13.31 3.95
CA GLY A 239 6.12 13.45 5.38
C GLY A 239 4.96 12.56 5.85
N PHE A 240 3.87 12.55 5.10
CA PHE A 240 2.71 11.70 5.35
C PHE A 240 3.08 10.21 5.33
N SER A 241 3.79 9.73 4.31
CA SER A 241 4.25 8.34 4.22
C SER A 241 5.20 7.95 5.35
N GLN A 242 6.09 8.85 5.77
CA GLN A 242 6.99 8.59 6.91
C GLN A 242 6.25 8.55 8.25
N LEU A 243 5.17 9.31 8.41
CA LEU A 243 4.28 9.17 9.56
C LEU A 243 3.60 7.80 9.55
N LEU A 244 2.97 7.40 8.43
CA LEU A 244 2.30 6.11 8.33
C LEU A 244 3.19 4.92 8.67
N LYS A 245 4.46 4.94 8.26
CA LYS A 245 5.43 3.89 8.59
C LYS A 245 5.72 3.75 10.08
N ARG A 246 5.56 4.82 10.86
CA ARG A 246 5.91 4.89 12.29
C ARG A 246 4.73 4.70 13.23
N LEU A 247 3.49 4.81 12.74
CA LEU A 247 2.30 4.57 13.56
C LEU A 247 2.21 3.10 13.96
N ASP A 248 1.54 2.79 15.05
CA ASP A 248 1.12 1.42 15.36
C ASP A 248 -0.11 1.03 14.52
N ASP A 249 -0.19 -0.25 14.16
CA ASP A 249 -1.26 -0.75 13.29
C ASP A 249 -2.61 -0.76 13.99
N VAL A 250 -2.66 -1.07 15.29
CA VAL A 250 -3.90 -1.01 16.07
C VAL A 250 -4.31 0.45 16.29
N GLU A 251 -3.38 1.34 16.60
CA GLU A 251 -3.63 2.79 16.75
C GLU A 251 -4.20 3.41 15.48
N LEU A 252 -3.66 3.06 14.32
CA LEU A 252 -4.15 3.52 13.01
C LEU A 252 -5.63 3.15 12.78
N GLN A 253 -6.07 2.03 13.38
CA GLN A 253 -7.44 1.54 13.30
C GLN A 253 -8.35 2.02 14.44
N ALA A 254 -7.79 2.51 15.54
CA ALA A 254 -8.53 2.89 16.72
C ALA A 254 -9.51 4.04 16.47
N GLN A 255 -10.65 4.00 17.16
CA GLN A 255 -11.60 5.11 17.13
C GLN A 255 -11.09 6.24 18.02
N ILE A 256 -11.09 7.45 17.48
CA ILE A 256 -10.74 8.67 18.19
C ILE A 256 -11.96 9.57 18.32
N ARG A 257 -12.03 10.31 19.43
CA ARG A 257 -13.06 11.32 19.68
C ARG A 257 -12.41 12.70 19.74
N LEU A 258 -12.77 13.55 18.79
CA LEU A 258 -12.24 14.91 18.66
C LEU A 258 -12.89 15.84 19.70
N SER A 259 -12.27 17.00 19.93
CA SER A 259 -12.69 17.96 20.96
C SER A 259 -14.11 18.50 20.74
N TRP A 260 -14.57 18.59 19.48
CA TRP A 260 -15.94 18.97 19.11
C TRP A 260 -16.93 17.78 19.09
N GLY A 261 -16.56 16.64 19.66
CA GLY A 261 -17.44 15.48 19.87
C GLY A 261 -17.54 14.50 18.70
N TRP A 262 -17.00 14.84 17.53
CA TRP A 262 -16.96 13.96 16.36
C TRP A 262 -16.11 12.70 16.60
N ARG A 263 -16.56 11.56 16.08
CA ARG A 263 -15.85 10.27 16.15
C ARG A 263 -15.30 9.90 14.78
N THR A 264 -14.02 9.57 14.71
CA THR A 264 -13.34 9.17 13.47
C THR A 264 -12.23 8.16 13.75
N HIS A 265 -11.41 7.84 12.76
CA HIS A 265 -10.22 7.00 12.88
C HIS A 265 -9.06 7.62 12.08
N LEU A 266 -7.81 7.38 12.47
CA LEU A 266 -6.64 7.81 11.70
C LEU A 266 -6.66 7.24 10.28
N ARG A 267 -7.06 5.96 10.12
CA ARG A 267 -7.25 5.35 8.79
C ARG A 267 -8.21 6.11 7.87
N VAL A 268 -9.22 6.81 8.40
CA VAL A 268 -10.17 7.57 7.56
C VAL A 268 -9.46 8.76 6.92
N TRP A 269 -8.68 9.50 7.72
CA TRP A 269 -7.86 10.59 7.20
C TRP A 269 -6.81 10.10 6.21
N ALA A 270 -6.22 8.92 6.48
CA ALA A 270 -5.22 8.33 5.60
C ALA A 270 -5.78 7.86 4.26
N LYS A 271 -6.92 7.14 4.26
CA LYS A 271 -7.59 6.72 3.03
C LYS A 271 -8.00 7.90 2.15
N TRP A 272 -8.44 9.00 2.77
CA TRP A 272 -8.81 10.21 2.04
C TRP A 272 -7.66 10.77 1.19
N ARG A 273 -6.39 10.52 1.54
CA ARG A 273 -5.28 11.10 0.79
C ARG A 273 -5.12 10.49 -0.61
N TYR A 274 -5.37 9.19 -0.78
CA TYR A 274 -5.36 8.58 -2.13
C TYR A 274 -6.69 8.83 -2.87
N LEU A 275 -7.82 8.93 -2.15
CA LEU A 275 -9.10 9.31 -2.74
C LEU A 275 -9.04 10.73 -3.32
N HIS A 276 -8.36 11.65 -2.62
CA HIS A 276 -8.15 13.01 -3.07
C HIS A 276 -7.32 13.10 -4.36
N ASP A 277 -6.20 12.37 -4.41
CA ASP A 277 -5.39 12.26 -5.64
C ASP A 277 -6.25 11.66 -6.78
N MET A 278 -7.04 10.62 -6.49
CA MET A 278 -7.93 9.96 -7.45
C MET A 278 -8.99 10.91 -8.01
N ASP A 279 -9.72 11.63 -7.16
CA ASP A 279 -10.84 12.48 -7.56
C ASP A 279 -10.33 13.61 -8.48
N HIS A 280 -9.24 14.27 -8.10
CA HIS A 280 -8.65 15.33 -8.94
C HIS A 280 -7.99 14.80 -10.21
N ALA A 281 -7.35 13.63 -10.18
CA ALA A 281 -6.81 13.01 -11.39
C ALA A 281 -7.94 12.67 -12.39
N GLN A 282 -9.10 12.21 -11.91
CA GLN A 282 -10.27 11.95 -12.75
C GLN A 282 -10.86 13.24 -13.34
N GLN A 283 -10.98 14.29 -12.53
CA GLN A 283 -11.41 15.61 -13.00
C GLN A 283 -10.47 16.15 -14.09
N LEU A 284 -9.16 16.08 -13.87
CA LEU A 284 -8.14 16.50 -14.85
C LEU A 284 -8.21 15.68 -16.13
N LYS A 285 -8.40 14.35 -16.03
CA LYS A 285 -8.54 13.48 -17.20
C LYS A 285 -9.79 13.84 -18.02
N ALA A 286 -10.96 13.93 -17.37
CA ALA A 286 -12.21 14.28 -18.03
C ALA A 286 -12.14 15.67 -18.67
N TRP A 287 -11.54 16.64 -17.97
CA TRP A 287 -11.30 17.97 -18.50
C TRP A 287 -10.37 17.93 -19.72
N LYS A 288 -9.24 17.21 -19.66
CA LYS A 288 -8.30 17.07 -20.77
C LYS A 288 -8.95 16.46 -22.02
N GLU A 289 -9.87 15.51 -21.84
CA GLU A 289 -10.67 14.92 -22.92
C GLU A 289 -11.60 15.94 -23.61
N SER A 290 -11.95 17.04 -22.95
CA SER A 290 -12.73 18.14 -23.53
C SER A 290 -11.89 19.17 -24.31
N LEU A 291 -10.56 19.18 -24.14
CA LEU A 291 -9.67 20.14 -24.79
C LEU A 291 -9.37 19.78 -26.26
N PRO A 292 -9.09 20.78 -27.13
CA PRO A 292 -8.60 20.52 -28.48
C PRO A 292 -7.28 19.74 -28.50
N ASP A 293 -7.07 18.90 -29.52
CA ASP A 293 -5.89 18.02 -29.63
C ASP A 293 -4.54 18.75 -29.61
N MET A 294 -4.48 20.01 -30.03
CA MET A 294 -3.25 20.81 -30.02
C MET A 294 -2.69 21.02 -28.60
N ASN A 295 -3.54 20.94 -27.57
CA ASN A 295 -3.17 21.14 -26.17
C ASN A 295 -2.78 19.83 -25.44
N ARG A 296 -2.53 18.74 -26.19
CA ARG A 296 -2.25 17.40 -25.61
C ARG A 296 -0.84 16.89 -25.88
N ARG A 297 0.01 17.66 -26.55
CA ARG A 297 1.35 17.25 -26.99
C ARG A 297 2.45 18.23 -26.58
N ALA A 298 2.15 19.15 -25.67
CA ALA A 298 3.12 20.13 -25.23
C ALA A 298 4.26 19.49 -24.42
N VAL A 299 5.44 20.11 -24.51
CA VAL A 299 6.59 19.81 -23.66
C VAL A 299 6.32 20.46 -22.31
N GLY A 300 6.15 19.63 -21.27
CA GLY A 300 5.95 20.08 -19.90
C GLY A 300 7.25 20.52 -19.23
N PRO A 301 7.17 21.06 -18.00
CA PRO A 301 8.34 21.46 -17.24
C PRO A 301 9.18 20.26 -16.76
N ALA A 302 10.50 20.42 -16.66
CA ALA A 302 11.42 19.37 -16.19
C ALA A 302 11.03 18.78 -14.81
N TYR A 303 10.59 19.63 -13.87
CA TYR A 303 10.19 19.18 -12.53
C TYR A 303 8.95 18.29 -12.52
N LEU A 304 8.08 18.35 -13.55
CA LEU A 304 6.98 17.39 -13.72
C LEU A 304 7.53 16.00 -14.08
N LEU A 305 8.47 15.90 -15.03
CA LEU A 305 9.11 14.61 -15.37
C LEU A 305 9.78 14.00 -14.16
N ARG A 306 10.51 14.83 -13.41
CA ARG A 306 11.16 14.40 -12.18
C ARG A 306 10.17 13.89 -11.13
N ALA A 307 9.06 14.60 -10.93
CA ALA A 307 8.01 14.19 -9.99
C ALA A 307 7.32 12.90 -10.44
N LEU A 308 7.05 12.75 -11.74
CA LEU A 308 6.48 11.56 -12.34
C LEU A 308 7.41 10.35 -12.18
N LEU A 309 8.70 10.50 -12.51
CA LEU A 309 9.69 9.44 -12.37
C LEU A 309 9.77 8.92 -10.94
N LYS A 310 9.86 9.82 -9.96
CA LYS A 310 9.84 9.43 -8.54
C LYS A 310 8.53 8.78 -8.10
N ALA A 311 7.40 9.21 -8.66
CA ALA A 311 6.10 8.68 -8.25
C ALA A 311 5.82 7.30 -8.84
N CYS A 312 6.11 7.07 -10.12
CA CYS A 312 5.99 5.76 -10.76
C CYS A 312 6.95 4.75 -10.14
N HIS A 313 8.18 5.17 -9.85
CA HIS A 313 9.13 4.33 -9.14
C HIS A 313 8.63 3.94 -7.74
N LYS A 314 8.13 4.90 -6.96
CA LYS A 314 7.50 4.60 -5.66
C LYS A 314 6.27 3.71 -5.80
N GLU A 315 5.46 3.88 -6.83
CA GLU A 315 4.32 3.02 -7.14
C GLU A 315 4.79 1.58 -7.33
N PHE A 316 5.74 1.33 -8.22
CA PHE A 316 6.26 -0.01 -8.48
C PHE A 316 6.92 -0.61 -7.24
N VAL A 317 7.84 0.13 -6.60
CA VAL A 317 8.60 -0.36 -5.45
C VAL A 317 7.72 -0.70 -4.25
N SER A 318 6.63 0.05 -4.05
CA SER A 318 5.69 -0.24 -2.96
C SER A 318 4.99 -1.60 -3.09
N LEU A 319 4.91 -2.18 -4.29
CA LEU A 319 4.32 -3.48 -4.52
C LEU A 319 5.21 -4.63 -4.04
N LEU A 320 6.53 -4.44 -3.94
CA LEU A 320 7.43 -5.45 -3.37
C LEU A 320 7.03 -5.78 -1.93
N SER A 321 6.56 -4.80 -1.16
CA SER A 321 6.11 -5.01 0.22
C SER A 321 4.80 -5.81 0.31
N LEU A 322 4.07 -5.98 -0.79
CA LEU A 322 2.86 -6.81 -0.85
C LEU A 322 3.15 -8.27 -1.21
N LEU A 323 4.41 -8.60 -1.50
CA LEU A 323 4.87 -9.92 -1.89
C LEU A 323 5.92 -10.41 -0.89
N PRO A 324 5.81 -11.62 -0.32
CA PRO A 324 6.86 -12.20 0.50
C PRO A 324 8.19 -12.22 -0.26
N GLU A 325 9.31 -11.94 0.43
CA GLU A 325 10.64 -11.89 -0.19
C GLU A 325 11.03 -13.22 -0.86
N SER A 326 10.60 -14.36 -0.28
CA SER A 326 10.75 -15.70 -0.86
C SER A 326 10.15 -15.83 -2.26
N ASP A 327 9.15 -15.02 -2.56
CA ASP A 327 8.38 -15.09 -3.79
C ASP A 327 8.99 -14.20 -4.89
N TRP A 328 9.87 -13.26 -4.54
CA TRP A 328 10.45 -12.29 -5.48
C TRP A 328 11.19 -12.95 -6.65
N SER A 329 11.78 -14.13 -6.42
CA SER A 329 12.52 -14.90 -7.44
C SER A 329 11.85 -16.22 -7.83
N SER A 330 10.62 -16.49 -7.35
CA SER A 330 9.97 -17.80 -7.54
C SER A 330 8.54 -17.72 -8.05
N LYS A 331 7.80 -16.66 -7.71
CA LYS A 331 6.42 -16.47 -8.16
C LYS A 331 6.36 -15.57 -9.40
N PRO A 332 5.74 -16.02 -10.50
CA PRO A 332 5.49 -15.16 -11.66
C PRO A 332 4.55 -14.00 -11.30
N VAL A 333 4.90 -12.79 -11.73
CA VAL A 333 4.12 -11.56 -11.54
C VAL A 333 3.77 -10.84 -12.85
N CYS A 334 4.39 -11.23 -13.97
CA CYS A 334 4.09 -10.72 -15.31
C CYS A 334 4.30 -11.84 -16.33
N GLY A 335 3.23 -12.52 -16.75
CA GLY A 335 3.34 -13.72 -17.58
C GLY A 335 4.17 -14.80 -16.89
N VAL A 336 5.35 -15.11 -17.44
CA VAL A 336 6.30 -16.08 -16.87
C VAL A 336 7.39 -15.44 -16.01
N TRP A 337 7.46 -14.12 -15.94
CA TRP A 337 8.52 -13.38 -15.25
C TRP A 337 8.23 -13.21 -13.77
N THR A 338 9.25 -13.46 -12.95
CA THR A 338 9.25 -13.16 -11.51
C THR A 338 9.47 -11.67 -11.25
N MET A 339 9.37 -11.22 -9.99
CA MET A 339 9.69 -9.83 -9.63
C MET A 339 11.15 -9.49 -9.97
N LYS A 340 12.09 -10.43 -9.74
CA LYS A 340 13.50 -10.27 -10.11
C LYS A 340 13.67 -10.05 -11.62
N ASP A 341 12.99 -10.85 -12.43
CA ASP A 341 13.07 -10.76 -13.90
C ASP A 341 12.50 -9.42 -14.38
N LEU A 342 11.36 -9.00 -13.82
CA LEU A 342 10.69 -7.76 -14.19
C LEU A 342 11.53 -6.52 -13.86
N ILE A 343 12.18 -6.50 -12.70
CA ILE A 343 13.12 -5.43 -12.31
C ILE A 343 14.33 -5.40 -13.24
N GLY A 344 14.90 -6.57 -13.56
CA GLY A 344 16.00 -6.68 -14.52
C GLY A 344 15.63 -6.17 -15.92
N HIS A 345 14.39 -6.43 -16.35
CA HIS A 345 13.82 -5.91 -17.60
C HIS A 345 13.66 -4.38 -17.56
N LEU A 346 13.06 -3.83 -16.50
CA LEU A 346 12.89 -2.39 -16.32
C LEU A 346 14.24 -1.66 -16.35
N ASP A 347 15.24 -2.20 -15.66
CA ASP A 347 16.61 -1.69 -15.64
C ASP A 347 17.28 -1.74 -17.03
N ALA A 348 17.10 -2.83 -17.79
CA ALA A 348 17.59 -2.92 -19.16
C ALA A 348 17.03 -1.80 -20.05
N TRP A 349 15.73 -1.54 -19.99
CA TRP A 349 15.09 -0.46 -20.74
C TRP A 349 15.47 0.94 -20.24
N ALA A 350 15.59 1.12 -18.92
CA ALA A 350 16.04 2.38 -18.33
C ALA A 350 17.45 2.77 -18.82
N ARG A 351 18.35 1.78 -19.01
CA ARG A 351 19.68 2.02 -19.60
C ARG A 351 19.61 2.47 -21.05
N VAL A 352 18.70 1.93 -21.86
CA VAL A 352 18.43 2.46 -23.22
C VAL A 352 18.01 3.92 -23.12
N GLY A 353 17.13 4.26 -22.16
CA GLY A 353 16.76 5.63 -21.82
C GLY A 353 17.93 6.55 -21.53
N GLY A 354 18.89 6.08 -20.72
CA GLY A 354 20.10 6.82 -20.33
C GLY A 354 21.09 7.07 -21.47
N MET A 355 21.03 6.33 -22.58
CA MET A 355 21.88 6.59 -23.74
C MET A 355 21.62 7.97 -24.35
N ALA A 356 20.37 8.43 -24.36
CA ALA A 356 20.02 9.76 -24.85
C ALA A 356 20.62 10.88 -23.97
N LEU A 357 20.59 10.70 -22.64
CA LEU A 357 21.22 11.65 -21.70
C LEU A 357 22.70 11.85 -22.02
N THR A 358 23.42 10.75 -22.16
CA THR A 358 24.87 10.77 -22.41
C THR A 358 25.21 11.56 -23.68
N GLN A 359 24.46 11.32 -24.75
CA GLN A 359 24.67 12.02 -26.02
C GLN A 359 24.27 13.50 -25.94
N THR A 360 23.15 13.81 -25.29
CA THR A 360 22.72 15.21 -25.08
C THR A 360 23.75 16.00 -24.27
N PHE A 361 24.34 15.43 -23.22
CA PHE A 361 25.41 16.08 -22.45
C PHE A 361 26.73 16.21 -23.24
N ALA A 362 26.96 15.35 -24.22
CA ALA A 362 28.05 15.52 -25.19
C ALA A 362 27.75 16.58 -26.26
N GLY A 363 26.61 17.29 -26.18
CA GLY A 363 26.18 18.29 -27.16
C GLY A 363 25.67 17.68 -28.47
N GLN A 364 25.30 16.39 -28.47
CA GLN A 364 24.85 15.66 -29.64
C GLN A 364 23.34 15.44 -29.61
N THR A 365 22.71 15.45 -30.79
CA THR A 365 21.35 14.91 -30.94
C THR A 365 21.41 13.39 -30.74
N PRO A 366 20.59 12.81 -29.86
CA PRO A 366 20.63 11.38 -29.61
C PRO A 366 20.41 10.54 -30.88
N ILE A 367 21.28 9.57 -31.10
CA ILE A 367 21.17 8.51 -32.10
C ILE A 367 21.25 7.19 -31.35
N ILE A 368 20.17 6.42 -31.36
CA ILE A 368 20.09 5.13 -30.70
C ILE A 368 19.80 4.07 -31.74
N GLU A 369 20.57 2.98 -31.71
CA GLU A 369 20.43 1.87 -32.65
C GLU A 369 19.00 1.32 -32.65
N PRO A 370 18.43 1.01 -33.84
CA PRO A 370 17.10 0.48 -33.91
C PRO A 370 16.94 -0.86 -33.19
N ILE A 371 15.89 -0.99 -32.40
CA ILE A 371 15.48 -2.25 -31.78
C ILE A 371 14.19 -2.68 -32.46
N THR A 372 14.27 -3.67 -33.34
CA THR A 372 13.13 -4.10 -34.19
C THR A 372 12.45 -5.38 -33.69
N ASP A 373 13.12 -6.16 -32.85
CA ASP A 373 12.58 -7.36 -32.20
C ASP A 373 12.63 -7.17 -30.68
N PHE A 374 11.56 -6.63 -30.11
CA PHE A 374 11.47 -6.37 -28.68
C PHE A 374 11.48 -7.65 -27.85
N GLU A 375 10.82 -8.70 -28.33
CA GLU A 375 10.73 -9.96 -27.59
C GLU A 375 12.10 -10.64 -27.55
N GLY A 376 12.78 -10.76 -28.69
CA GLY A 376 14.14 -11.31 -28.76
C GLY A 376 15.14 -10.49 -27.95
N TRP A 377 15.03 -9.16 -27.97
CA TRP A 377 15.86 -8.28 -27.14
C TRP A 377 15.58 -8.47 -25.64
N ASN A 378 14.32 -8.48 -25.23
CA ASN A 378 13.90 -8.70 -23.84
C ASN A 378 14.41 -10.04 -23.32
N MET A 379 14.26 -11.12 -24.09
CA MET A 379 14.74 -12.46 -23.72
C MET A 379 16.27 -12.50 -23.60
N THR A 380 16.99 -11.79 -24.49
CA THR A 380 18.45 -11.67 -24.42
C THR A 380 18.91 -10.93 -23.17
N GLU A 381 18.23 -9.83 -22.81
CA GLU A 381 18.55 -9.08 -21.60
C GLU A 381 18.17 -9.86 -20.32
N ALA A 382 17.04 -10.55 -20.30
CA ALA A 382 16.66 -11.42 -19.18
C ALA A 382 17.69 -12.52 -18.95
N ALA A 383 18.15 -13.19 -20.01
CA ALA A 383 19.16 -14.26 -19.94
C ALA A 383 20.48 -13.80 -19.30
N LYS A 384 20.91 -12.54 -19.54
CA LYS A 384 22.13 -11.97 -18.92
C LYS A 384 22.04 -11.85 -17.39
N ARG A 385 20.82 -11.85 -16.83
CA ARG A 385 20.55 -11.60 -15.40
C ARG A 385 19.96 -12.81 -14.68
N ALA A 386 19.69 -13.90 -15.41
CA ALA A 386 19.03 -15.09 -14.87
C ALA A 386 19.72 -15.65 -13.61
N ASP A 387 21.05 -15.77 -13.68
CA ASP A 387 21.89 -16.32 -12.60
C ASP A 387 22.38 -15.26 -11.59
N LEU A 388 22.02 -13.99 -11.77
CA LEU A 388 22.41 -12.94 -10.83
C LEU A 388 21.56 -13.00 -9.55
N PRO A 389 22.15 -12.72 -8.38
CA PRO A 389 21.41 -12.60 -7.14
C PRO A 389 20.50 -11.36 -7.17
N TRP A 390 19.43 -11.41 -6.37
CA TRP A 390 18.45 -10.33 -6.26
C TRP A 390 19.10 -8.97 -6.02
N GLU A 391 20.04 -8.91 -5.08
CA GLU A 391 20.68 -7.67 -4.64
C GLU A 391 21.42 -6.97 -5.78
N THR A 392 22.06 -7.72 -6.67
CA THR A 392 22.75 -7.18 -7.84
C THR A 392 21.78 -6.63 -8.87
N VAL A 393 20.66 -7.32 -9.12
CA VAL A 393 19.62 -6.87 -10.06
C VAL A 393 18.93 -5.61 -9.51
N TRP A 394 18.64 -5.61 -8.22
CA TRP A 394 18.06 -4.48 -7.51
C TRP A 394 18.97 -3.24 -7.51
N GLU A 395 20.26 -3.40 -7.17
CA GLU A 395 21.23 -2.30 -7.18
C GLU A 395 21.37 -1.68 -8.58
N ALA A 396 21.38 -2.51 -9.63
CA ALA A 396 21.45 -2.03 -11.01
C ALA A 396 20.21 -1.20 -11.39
N TYR A 397 19.02 -1.67 -11.04
CA TYR A 397 17.76 -0.96 -11.24
C TYR A 397 17.68 0.36 -10.47
N GLU A 398 18.07 0.39 -9.20
CA GLU A 398 18.15 1.64 -8.43
C GLU A 398 19.16 2.61 -9.07
N THR A 399 20.31 2.10 -9.50
CA THR A 399 21.34 2.91 -10.16
C THR A 399 20.84 3.54 -11.46
N SER A 400 20.12 2.80 -12.30
CA SER A 400 19.56 3.34 -13.54
C SER A 400 18.44 4.36 -13.27
N HIS A 401 17.59 4.13 -12.27
CA HIS A 401 16.61 5.13 -11.83
C HIS A 401 17.29 6.42 -11.31
N GLN A 402 18.32 6.32 -10.46
CA GLN A 402 19.06 7.48 -9.97
C GLN A 402 19.77 8.22 -11.11
N ALA A 403 20.33 7.51 -12.10
CA ALA A 403 20.97 8.12 -13.26
C ALA A 403 19.97 8.92 -14.11
N LEU A 404 18.75 8.42 -14.30
CA LEU A 404 17.68 9.16 -14.99
C LEU A 404 17.27 10.42 -14.21
N ILE A 405 17.13 10.34 -12.88
CA ILE A 405 16.81 11.50 -12.04
C ILE A 405 17.93 12.55 -12.10
N ALA A 406 19.18 12.13 -11.91
CA ALA A 406 20.34 13.04 -11.95
C ALA A 406 20.46 13.70 -13.32
N GLY A 407 20.27 12.94 -14.41
CA GLY A 407 20.27 13.50 -15.76
C GLY A 407 19.16 14.53 -15.98
N LEU A 408 17.95 14.28 -15.49
CA LEU A 408 16.85 15.26 -15.57
C LEU A 408 17.15 16.55 -14.79
N ASP A 409 17.86 16.47 -13.67
CA ASP A 409 18.24 17.64 -12.85
C ASP A 409 19.27 18.55 -13.57
N GLU A 410 19.97 18.05 -14.59
CA GLU A 410 20.96 18.80 -15.37
C GLU A 410 20.43 19.30 -16.73
N LEU A 411 19.28 18.80 -17.20
CA LEU A 411 18.72 19.18 -18.50
C LEU A 411 17.99 20.53 -18.43
N SER A 412 18.28 21.39 -19.42
CA SER A 412 17.52 22.61 -19.67
C SER A 412 16.18 22.32 -20.37
N GLN A 413 15.25 23.28 -20.27
CA GLN A 413 13.95 23.19 -20.94
C GLN A 413 14.10 23.17 -22.48
N GLU A 414 15.10 23.86 -23.02
CA GLU A 414 15.44 23.87 -24.44
C GLU A 414 15.93 22.49 -24.90
N GLN A 415 16.78 21.82 -24.10
CA GLN A 415 17.23 20.47 -24.41
C GLN A 415 16.06 19.47 -24.37
N LEU A 416 15.13 19.61 -23.44
CA LEU A 416 13.93 18.77 -23.36
C LEU A 416 13.03 18.88 -24.61
N ALA A 417 13.08 20.01 -25.32
CA ALA A 417 12.33 20.21 -26.55
C ALA A 417 13.00 19.61 -27.80
N VAL A 418 14.27 19.19 -27.72
CA VAL A 418 15.01 18.61 -28.87
C VAL A 418 14.35 17.31 -29.32
N GLU A 419 14.00 17.23 -30.60
CA GLU A 419 13.46 16.02 -31.21
C GLU A 419 14.55 15.14 -31.82
N PHE A 420 14.35 13.82 -31.72
CA PHE A 420 15.20 12.83 -32.34
C PHE A 420 14.42 11.55 -32.68
N LYS A 421 15.04 10.71 -33.52
CA LYS A 421 14.48 9.42 -33.89
C LYS A 421 14.80 8.37 -32.83
N THR A 422 13.76 7.80 -32.24
CA THR A 422 13.83 6.73 -31.25
C THR A 422 14.24 5.37 -31.86
N PRO A 423 14.65 4.38 -31.04
CA PRO A 423 15.02 3.03 -31.50
C PRO A 423 13.92 2.30 -32.29
N TRP A 424 12.66 2.66 -32.09
CA TRP A 424 11.52 2.08 -32.80
C TRP A 424 10.99 2.99 -33.92
N GLY A 425 11.77 4.01 -34.29
CA GLY A 425 11.55 4.82 -35.48
C GLY A 425 10.59 5.99 -35.32
N ALA A 426 9.98 6.20 -34.16
CA ALA A 426 9.17 7.39 -33.88
C ALA A 426 10.07 8.62 -33.68
N ASN A 427 9.59 9.79 -34.11
CA ASN A 427 10.23 11.08 -33.80
C ASN A 427 9.63 11.63 -32.50
N ASN A 428 10.45 11.76 -31.45
CA ASN A 428 10.02 12.22 -30.13
C ASN A 428 10.92 13.36 -29.66
N SER A 429 10.34 14.31 -28.91
CA SER A 429 11.13 15.21 -28.08
C SER A 429 11.82 14.44 -26.96
N LEU A 430 12.92 14.97 -26.44
CA LEU A 430 13.62 14.42 -25.30
C LEU A 430 12.72 14.35 -24.06
N PHE A 431 11.81 15.32 -23.89
CA PHE A 431 10.75 15.25 -22.88
C PHE A 431 9.90 13.99 -23.04
N ARG A 432 9.38 13.74 -24.24
CA ARG A 432 8.53 12.56 -24.50
C ARG A 432 9.32 11.26 -24.35
N TRP A 433 10.59 11.25 -24.74
CA TRP A 433 11.50 10.14 -24.46
C TRP A 433 11.56 9.80 -22.97
N PHE A 434 11.72 10.81 -22.10
CA PHE A 434 11.76 10.57 -20.65
C PHE A 434 10.42 10.23 -20.02
N THR A 435 9.28 10.47 -20.68
CA THR A 435 7.99 9.96 -20.19
C THR A 435 7.85 8.44 -20.32
N ILE A 436 8.61 7.80 -21.23
CA ILE A 436 8.45 6.38 -21.52
C ILE A 436 8.83 5.52 -20.33
N TRP A 437 9.94 5.83 -19.66
CA TRP A 437 10.47 5.03 -18.55
C TRP A 437 9.53 4.94 -17.36
N PRO A 438 9.03 6.06 -16.79
CA PRO A 438 8.09 5.97 -15.69
C PRO A 438 6.73 5.41 -16.09
N LEU A 439 6.30 5.58 -17.35
CA LEU A 439 5.05 4.99 -17.81
C LEU A 439 5.15 3.48 -18.05
N HIS A 440 6.31 2.99 -18.51
CA HIS A 440 6.61 1.56 -18.66
C HIS A 440 6.71 0.85 -17.30
N GLU A 441 7.34 1.50 -16.33
CA GLU A 441 7.35 1.02 -14.95
C GLU A 441 5.93 0.95 -14.35
N ARG A 442 5.10 1.95 -14.63
CA ARG A 442 3.70 1.96 -14.23
C ARG A 442 2.87 0.90 -14.95
N GLU A 443 3.13 0.65 -16.23
CA GLU A 443 2.53 -0.45 -17.00
C GLU A 443 2.81 -1.78 -16.28
N HIS A 444 4.05 -2.04 -15.91
CA HIS A 444 4.40 -3.25 -15.18
C HIS A 444 3.92 -3.27 -13.72
N ALA A 445 3.68 -2.12 -13.10
CA ALA A 445 2.95 -2.06 -11.83
C ALA A 445 1.50 -2.56 -11.97
N ILE A 446 0.86 -2.42 -13.14
CA ILE A 446 -0.46 -3.03 -13.42
C ILE A 446 -0.35 -4.55 -13.43
N ASP A 447 0.66 -5.11 -14.11
CA ASP A 447 0.89 -6.57 -14.17
C ASP A 447 1.07 -7.16 -12.79
N VAL A 448 1.92 -6.55 -11.95
CA VAL A 448 2.15 -7.01 -10.58
C VAL A 448 0.85 -6.98 -9.76
N ARG A 449 0.06 -5.91 -9.84
CA ARG A 449 -1.22 -5.82 -9.11
C ARG A 449 -2.24 -6.85 -9.59
N HIS A 450 -2.23 -7.16 -10.89
CA HIS A 450 -3.05 -8.22 -11.45
C HIS A 450 -2.63 -9.59 -10.86
N ALA A 451 -1.34 -9.91 -10.84
CA ALA A 451 -0.81 -11.15 -10.28
C ALA A 451 -1.01 -11.29 -8.75
N LEU A 452 -1.07 -10.17 -8.03
CA LEU A 452 -1.42 -10.12 -6.61
C LEU A 452 -2.93 -10.22 -6.34
N ASN A 453 -3.76 -10.32 -7.38
CA ASN A 453 -5.22 -10.39 -7.30
C ASN A 453 -5.83 -9.24 -6.48
N LEU A 454 -5.33 -8.01 -6.68
CA LEU A 454 -5.85 -6.80 -6.01
C LEU A 454 -7.17 -6.32 -6.64
N THR A 455 -8.17 -7.20 -6.75
CA THR A 455 -9.46 -7.01 -7.44
C THR A 455 -10.30 -5.85 -6.90
N ARG A 456 -10.01 -5.39 -5.69
CA ARG A 456 -10.69 -4.27 -5.02
C ARG A 456 -10.14 -2.90 -5.43
N TRP A 457 -9.02 -2.88 -6.16
CA TRP A 457 -8.50 -1.65 -6.74
C TRP A 457 -9.27 -1.30 -8.03
N PRO A 458 -9.35 -0.02 -8.42
CA PRO A 458 -9.97 0.39 -9.66
C PRO A 458 -9.31 -0.28 -10.86
N LYS A 459 -10.13 -0.71 -11.82
CA LYS A 459 -9.68 -1.34 -13.07
C LYS A 459 -8.54 -0.59 -13.77
N ARG A 460 -8.56 0.75 -13.78
CA ARG A 460 -7.49 1.58 -14.37
C ARG A 460 -6.10 1.37 -13.76
N LEU A 461 -6.00 0.74 -12.59
CA LEU A 461 -4.74 0.40 -11.91
C LEU A 461 -4.42 -1.09 -12.03
N THR A 462 -5.36 -1.95 -12.44
CA THR A 462 -5.23 -3.41 -12.43
C THR A 462 -5.46 -4.06 -13.79
N GLU A 463 -5.87 -3.27 -14.78
CA GLU A 463 -6.13 -3.69 -16.15
C GLU A 463 -5.46 -2.70 -17.11
N HIS A 464 -4.75 -3.21 -18.10
CA HIS A 464 -4.24 -2.41 -19.20
C HIS A 464 -5.42 -1.84 -20.00
N SER A 465 -5.29 -0.59 -20.44
CA SER A 465 -6.31 0.02 -21.31
C SER A 465 -6.31 -0.72 -22.65
N GLN A 466 -7.50 -1.10 -23.14
CA GLN A 466 -7.68 -1.73 -24.45
C GLN A 466 -7.40 -0.76 -25.60
#